data_AF-A0A4R1SBB1-F1
#
_entry.id   AF-A0A4R1SBB1-F1
#
_cell.length_a   1.000
_cell.length_b   1.000
_cell.length_c   1.000
_cell.angle_alpha   90.00
_cell.angle_beta   90.00
_cell.angle_gamma   90.00
#
_symmetry.space_group_name_H-M   'P 1'
#
loop_
_entity.id
_entity.type
_entity.pdbx_description
1 polymer ?
#
loop_
_entity_poly.entity_id
_entity_poly.type
_entity_poly.pdbx_seq_one_letter_code
_entity_poly.pdbx_strand_id
1 'polypeptide(L)' 'MFNKIPKCLLEAELILQIGQIQYFLDKVADVDATAREEVDQALKHLYKAKKILKLDQVN' A
#
# COMPACT_ATOMS: atom_id res chain seq x y z
N MET A 1 -19.56 18.55 -1.63
CA MET A 1 -18.21 19.16 -1.64
C MET A 1 -17.27 18.09 -1.10
N PHE A 2 -16.37 17.52 -1.91
CA PHE A 2 -15.40 16.54 -1.41
C PHE A 2 -14.41 17.28 -0.50
N ASN A 3 -14.30 16.84 0.76
CA ASN A 3 -13.30 17.39 1.67
C ASN A 3 -11.94 16.91 1.19
N LYS A 4 -11.09 17.85 0.80
CA LYS A 4 -9.72 17.55 0.39
C LYS A 4 -9.00 16.77 1.49
N ILE A 5 -8.40 15.64 1.12
CA ILE A 5 -7.67 14.79 2.06
C ILE A 5 -6.20 15.23 2.07
N PRO A 6 -5.63 15.58 3.24
CA PRO A 6 -4.20 15.79 3.39
C PRO A 6 -3.39 14.62 2.87
N LYS A 7 -2.34 14.90 2.10
CA LYS A 7 -1.40 13.89 1.58
C LYS A 7 -0.87 12.96 2.67
N CYS A 8 -0.53 13.50 3.84
CA CYS A 8 0.04 12.73 4.93
C CYS A 8 -0.90 11.63 5.44
N LEU A 9 -2.22 11.84 5.38
CA LEU A 9 -3.21 10.83 5.76
C LEU A 9 -3.25 9.69 4.73
N LEU A 10 -3.22 10.03 3.44
CA LEU A 10 -3.15 9.03 2.37
C LEU A 10 -1.83 8.24 2.41
N GLU A 11 -0.71 8.91 2.71
CA GLU A 11 0.58 8.24 2.91
C GLU A 11 0.56 7.30 4.11
N ALA A 12 -0.07 7.70 5.22
CA ALA A 12 -0.21 6.87 6.41
C ALA A 12 -1.06 5.63 6.14
N GLU A 13 -2.18 5.77 5.42
CA GLU A 13 -3.04 4.66 5.03
C GLU A 13 -2.31 3.66 4.12
N LEU A 14 -1.56 4.16 3.13
CA LEU A 14 -0.73 3.31 2.26
C LEU A 14 0.36 2.57 3.04
N ILE A 15 1.04 3.23 3.98
CA ILE A 15 2.04 2.58 4.83
C ILE A 15 1.41 1.48 5.67
N LEU A 16 0.24 1.74 6.26
CA LEU A 16 -0.49 0.76 7.06
C LEU A 16 -0.85 -0.48 6.23
N GLN A 17 -1.43 -0.29 5.04
CA GLN A 17 -1.81 -1.40 4.15
C GLN A 17 -0.60 -2.23 3.72
N ILE A 18 0.50 -1.58 3.33
CA ILE A 18 1.76 -2.25 2.98
C ILE A 18 2.24 -3.11 4.17
N GLY A 19 2.26 -2.54 5.37
CA GLY A 19 2.72 -3.25 6.57
C GLY A 19 1.84 -4.44 6.94
N GLN A 20 0.51 -4.32 6.80
CA GLN A 20 -0.43 -5.43 7.04
C GLN A 20 -0.21 -6.58 6.07
N ILE A 21 -0.02 -6.29 4.79
CA ILE A 21 0.23 -7.31 3.75
C ILE A 21 1.56 -8.02 4.03
N GLN A 22 2.62 -7.27 4.34
CA GLN A 22 3.93 -7.84 4.69
C GLN A 22 3.84 -8.71 5.95
N TYR A 23 3.19 -8.22 6.99
CA TYR A 23 2.98 -8.99 8.22
C TYR A 23 2.22 -10.30 7.95
N PHE A 24 1.15 -10.25 7.14
CA PHE A 24 0.41 -11.45 6.78
C PHE A 24 1.31 -12.45 6.05
N LEU A 25 2.04 -11.99 5.02
CA LEU A 25 2.97 -12.82 4.26
C LEU A 25 4.08 -13.45 5.11
N ASP A 26 4.52 -12.80 6.17
CA ASP A 26 5.54 -13.31 7.10
C ASP A 26 4.98 -14.33 8.11
N LYS A 27 3.65 -14.33 8.33
CA LYS A 27 2.98 -15.24 9.28
C LYS A 27 2.37 -16.47 8.63
N VAL A 28 2.14 -16.45 7.32
CA VAL A 28 1.65 -17.62 6.59
C VAL A 28 2.80 -18.59 6.36
N ALA A 29 2.64 -19.82 6.85
CA ALA A 29 3.67 -20.85 6.80
C ALA A 29 3.93 -21.39 5.38
N ASP A 30 2.94 -21.30 4.49
CA ASP A 30 3.01 -21.84 3.14
C ASP A 30 2.15 -20.98 2.20
N VAL A 31 2.81 -20.09 1.46
CA VAL A 31 2.16 -19.26 0.43
C VAL A 31 2.56 -19.83 -0.92
N ASP A 32 1.58 -20.15 -1.75
CA ASP A 32 1.82 -20.56 -3.14
C ASP A 32 2.71 -19.53 -3.86
N ALA A 33 3.67 -20.00 -4.66
CA ALA A 33 4.65 -19.13 -5.31
C ALA A 33 4.00 -18.09 -6.25
N THR A 34 2.93 -18.47 -6.94
CA THR A 34 2.17 -17.58 -7.82
C THR A 34 1.47 -16.51 -7.00
N ALA A 35 0.81 -16.91 -5.91
CA ALA A 35 0.17 -15.98 -4.99
C ALA A 35 1.18 -15.02 -4.33
N ARG A 36 2.37 -15.51 -3.98
CA ARG A 36 3.46 -14.68 -3.45
C ARG A 36 3.88 -13.60 -4.47
N GLU A 37 4.04 -14.00 -5.74
CA GLU A 37 4.41 -13.08 -6.81
C GLU A 37 3.33 -12.01 -7.07
N GLU A 38 2.05 -12.39 -7.05
CA GLU A 38 0.93 -11.45 -7.17
C GLU A 38 0.92 -10.41 -6.04
N VAL A 39 1.15 -10.85 -4.80
CA VAL A 39 1.22 -9.94 -3.64
C VAL A 39 2.45 -9.02 -3.75
N ASP A 40 3.61 -9.54 -4.17
CA ASP A 40 4.81 -8.73 -4.38
C ASP A 40 4.59 -7.67 -5.48
N GLN A 41 3.85 -7.99 -6.54
CA GLN A 41 3.44 -7.01 -7.55
C GLN A 41 2.50 -5.95 -6.96
N ALA A 42 1.49 -6.35 -6.18
CA ALA A 42 0.58 -5.42 -5.51
C ALA A 42 1.35 -4.47 -4.57
N LEU A 43 2.29 -4.98 -3.78
CA LEU A 43 3.17 -4.19 -2.91
C LEU A 43 3.98 -3.16 -3.73
N LYS A 44 4.56 -3.56 -4.87
CA LYS A 44 5.26 -2.62 -5.77
C LYS A 44 4.33 -1.50 -6.26
N HIS A 45 3.07 -1.81 -6.56
CA HIS A 45 2.09 -0.79 -6.97
C HIS A 45 1.73 0.16 -5.82
N LEU A 46 1.57 -0.33 -4.59
CA LEU A 46 1.32 0.52 -3.42
C LEU A 46 2.49 1.46 -3.12
N TYR A 47 3.74 0.98 -3.23
CA TYR A 47 4.91 1.85 -3.11
C TYR A 47 4.99 2.90 -4.23
N LYS A 48 4.61 2.55 -5.46
CA LYS A 48 4.51 3.52 -6.57
C LYS A 48 3.41 4.56 -6.29
N ALA A 49 2.24 4.13 -5.80
CA ALA A 49 1.14 5.01 -5.41
C ALA A 49 1.59 6.04 -4.36
N LYS A 50 2.34 5.60 -3.33
CA LYS A 50 2.93 6.49 -2.34
C LYS A 50 3.87 7.53 -2.97
N LYS A 51 4.71 7.13 -3.94
CA LYS A 51 5.66 8.03 -4.63
C LYS A 51 4.99 9.07 -5.54
N ILE A 52 3.80 8.79 -6.08
CA ILE A 52 3.10 9.73 -6.97
C ILE A 52 2.27 10.77 -6.22
N LEU A 53 2.07 10.61 -4.91
CA LEU A 53 1.44 11.62 -4.06
C LEU A 53 2.33 12.87 -3.99
N LYS A 54 2.18 13.77 -4.97
CA LYS A 54 2.96 15.01 -5.12
C LYS A 54 2.23 16.26 -4.64
N LEU A 55 0.90 16.21 -4.56
CA LEU A 55 0.06 17.32 -4.09
C LEU A 55 -0.12 17.21 -2.58
N ASP A 56 -0.06 18.33 -1.85
CA ASP A 56 -0.26 18.37 -0.40
C ASP A 56 -1.71 18.00 0.02
N GLN A 57 -2.64 18.08 -0.94
CA GLN A 57 -4.04 17.73 -0.78
C GLN A 57 -4.57 17.05 -2.05
N VAL A 58 -5.37 16.00 -1.87
CA VAL A 58 -5.97 15.22 -2.97
C VAL A 58 -7.50 15.32 -2.88
N ASN A 59 -8.18 15.34 -4.02
CA ASN A 59 -9.64 15.44 -4.11
C ASN A 59 -10.33 14.10 -3.86
#